data_AF-A0A1W1DR93-F1
#
_entry.id   AF-A0A1W1DR93-F1
#
_cell.length_a   1.000
_cell.length_b   1.000
_cell.length_c   1.000
_cell.angle_alpha   90.00
_cell.angle_beta   90.00
_cell.angle_gamma   90.00
#
_symmetry.space_group_name_H-M   'P 1'
#
loop_
_entity.id
_entity.type
_entity.pdbx_description
1 polymer ?
#
loop_
_entity_poly.entity_id
_entity_poly.type
_entity_poly.pdbx_seq_one_letter_code
_entity_poly.pdbx_strand_id
1 'polypeptide(L)' 'MDDLSYEPQTALVSGKDGLDDIRIIVNNAPKHLNQDGYLLLEHGYNQQDKIEELLSNQFHNIQRFKDFNSQDRAILAQIK' A
#
# COMPACT_ATOMS: atom_id res chain seq x y z
N MET A 1 4.92 14.82 18.27
CA MET A 1 3.90 14.99 17.21
C MET A 1 3.99 16.42 16.66
N ASP A 2 5.18 16.90 16.31
CA ASP A 2 5.38 18.28 15.80
C ASP A 2 5.95 18.32 14.37
N ASP A 3 6.22 17.15 13.76
CA ASP A 3 6.94 17.05 12.48
C ASP A 3 6.01 16.86 11.26
N LEU A 4 4.75 16.47 11.48
CA LEU A 4 3.74 16.30 10.42
C LEU A 4 3.11 17.63 9.97
N SER A 5 3.42 18.71 10.68
CA SER A 5 2.87 20.06 10.49
C SER A 5 3.27 20.70 9.16
N TYR A 6 4.36 20.20 8.56
CA TYR A 6 4.95 20.72 7.32
C TYR A 6 4.68 19.82 6.11
N GLU A 7 4.05 18.67 6.31
CA GLU A 7 3.66 17.79 5.21
C GLU A 7 2.30 18.25 4.65
N PRO A 8 2.14 18.31 3.31
CA PRO A 8 0.88 18.66 2.71
C PRO A 8 -0.21 17.68 3.17
N GLN A 9 -1.40 18.18 3.52
CA GLN A 9 -2.52 17.34 4.01
C GLN A 9 -2.85 16.16 3.10
N THR A 10 -2.64 16.29 1.78
CA THR A 10 -2.82 15.23 0.80
C THR A 10 -1.83 14.07 0.96
N ALA A 11 -0.67 14.30 1.58
CA ALA A 11 0.29 13.25 1.94
C ALA A 11 -0.08 12.55 3.26
N LEU A 12 -0.97 13.15 4.06
CA LEU A 12 -1.30 12.70 5.42
C LEU A 12 -2.65 11.97 5.51
N VAL A 13 -3.61 12.33 4.66
CA VAL A 13 -5.00 11.85 4.76
C VAL A 13 -5.51 11.36 3.40
N SER A 14 -5.66 10.05 3.28
CA SER A 14 -6.20 9.39 2.09
C SER A 14 -7.61 8.82 2.36
N GLY A 15 -8.62 9.69 2.41
CA GLY A 15 -10.01 9.27 2.64
C GLY A 15 -10.34 8.88 4.09
N LYS A 16 -11.53 8.28 4.29
CA LYS A 16 -12.08 7.99 5.64
C LYS A 16 -11.28 6.95 6.43
N ASP A 17 -10.59 6.04 5.75
CA ASP A 17 -9.78 4.99 6.38
C ASP A 17 -8.30 5.03 5.95
N GLY A 18 -7.87 6.09 5.28
CA GLY A 18 -6.49 6.29 4.85
C GLY A 18 -6.05 5.44 3.65
N LEU A 19 -6.97 4.87 2.87
CA LEU A 19 -6.68 3.93 1.78
C LEU A 19 -7.17 4.36 0.39
N ASP A 20 -7.73 5.55 0.20
CA ASP A 20 -8.33 5.95 -1.09
C ASP A 20 -7.31 5.95 -2.24
N ASP A 21 -6.11 6.47 -2.01
CA ASP A 21 -5.03 6.47 -3.00
C ASP A 21 -4.49 5.06 -3.25
N ILE A 22 -4.41 4.23 -2.19
CA ILE A 22 -4.02 2.83 -2.34
C ILE A 22 -5.03 2.08 -3.19
N ARG A 23 -6.34 2.31 -3.01
CA ARG A 23 -7.37 1.73 -3.89
C ARG A 23 -7.17 2.16 -5.33
N ILE A 24 -6.87 3.43 -5.58
CA ILE A 24 -6.61 3.94 -6.93
C ILE A 24 -5.38 3.25 -7.54
N ILE A 25 -4.28 3.13 -6.79
CA ILE A 25 -3.05 2.49 -7.25
C ILE A 25 -3.29 1.00 -7.55
N VAL A 26 -3.85 0.25 -6.60
CA VAL A 26 -4.12 -1.19 -6.75
C VAL A 26 -5.01 -1.48 -7.95
N ASN A 27 -6.03 -0.64 -8.20
CA ASN A 27 -6.94 -0.81 -9.33
C ASN A 27 -6.35 -0.43 -10.70
N ASN A 28 -5.32 0.42 -10.74
CA ASN A 28 -4.72 0.87 -12.01
C ASN A 28 -3.38 0.18 -12.31
N ALA A 29 -2.68 -0.33 -11.30
CA ALA A 29 -1.40 -1.01 -11.45
C ALA A 29 -1.37 -2.10 -12.54
N PRO A 30 -2.40 -2.96 -12.73
CA PRO A 30 -2.40 -3.94 -13.82
C PRO A 30 -2.23 -3.36 -15.22
N LYS A 31 -2.64 -2.11 -15.45
CA LYS A 31 -2.50 -1.42 -16.75
C LYS A 31 -1.09 -0.88 -17.00
N HIS A 32 -0.26 -0.83 -15.96
CA HIS A 32 1.07 -0.22 -15.98
C HIS A 32 2.19 -1.21 -15.70
N LEU A 33 1.87 -2.42 -15.23
CA LEU A 33 2.84 -3.48 -14.99
C LEU A 33 3.02 -4.35 -16.24
N ASN A 34 4.26 -4.75 -16.50
CA ASN A 34 4.54 -5.83 -17.44
C ASN A 34 4.04 -7.17 -16.87
N GLN A 35 3.98 -8.18 -17.73
CA GLN A 35 3.77 -9.56 -17.29
C GLN A 35 4.76 -9.91 -16.17
N ASP A 36 4.26 -10.62 -15.14
CA ASP A 36 5.01 -11.00 -13.94
C ASP A 36 5.57 -9.82 -13.12
N GLY A 37 5.10 -8.59 -13.38
CA GLY A 37 5.49 -7.37 -12.68
C GLY A 37 5.02 -7.33 -11.22
N TYR A 38 5.70 -6.50 -10.43
CA TYR A 38 5.46 -6.38 -9.00
C TYR A 38 4.98 -4.97 -8.62
N LEU A 39 4.10 -4.91 -7.62
CA LEU A 39 3.68 -3.71 -6.93
C LEU A 39 4.18 -3.78 -5.49
N LEU A 40 5.01 -2.81 -5.09
CA LEU A 40 5.44 -2.61 -3.71
C LEU A 40 4.78 -1.34 -3.17
N LEU A 41 4.11 -1.45 -2.02
CA LEU A 41 3.47 -0.31 -1.36
C LEU A 41 3.98 -0.19 0.07
N GLU A 42 4.39 1.02 0.45
CA GLU A 42 4.56 1.40 1.85
C GLU A 42 3.21 1.85 2.43
N HIS A 43 2.94 1.56 3.70
CA HIS A 43 1.69 1.90 4.36
C HIS A 43 1.83 2.15 5.86
N GLY A 44 0.75 2.66 6.48
CA GLY A 44 0.64 2.81 7.93
C GLY A 44 0.59 1.47 8.66
N TYR A 45 1.05 1.44 9.92
CA TYR A 45 1.19 0.20 10.71
C TYR A 45 -0.11 -0.59 10.92
N ASN A 46 -1.27 0.05 10.77
CA ASN A 46 -2.60 -0.54 10.96
C ASN A 46 -3.35 -0.83 9.65
N GLN A 47 -2.67 -0.72 8.50
CA GLN A 47 -3.31 -0.83 7.18
C GLN A 47 -3.05 -2.17 6.47
N GLN A 48 -2.05 -2.93 6.92
CA GLN A 48 -1.55 -4.15 6.30
C GLN A 48 -2.65 -5.11 5.81
N ASP A 49 -3.54 -5.55 6.70
CA ASP A 49 -4.53 -6.58 6.38
C ASP A 49 -5.57 -6.09 5.36
N LYS A 50 -5.95 -4.81 5.42
CA LYS A 50 -6.89 -4.22 4.45
C LYS A 50 -6.27 -4.10 3.06
N ILE A 51 -4.99 -3.76 2.99
CA ILE A 51 -4.28 -3.65 1.71
C ILE A 51 -4.11 -5.03 1.08
N GLU A 52 -3.83 -6.06 1.89
CA GLU A 52 -3.80 -7.44 1.42
C GLU A 52 -5.14 -7.88 0.82
N GLU A 53 -6.27 -7.54 1.48
CA GLU A 53 -7.60 -7.79 0.94
C GLU A 53 -7.81 -7.12 -0.43
N LEU A 54 -7.41 -5.84 -0.58
CA LEU A 54 -7.49 -5.11 -1.85
C LEU A 54 -6.66 -5.77 -2.96
N LEU A 55 -5.47 -6.28 -2.63
CA LEU A 55 -4.56 -6.92 -3.58
C LEU A 55 -5.05 -8.32 -4.00
N SER A 56 -5.73 -9.05 -3.12
CA SER A 56 -6.08 -10.47 -3.30
C SER A 56 -6.84 -10.80 -4.59
N ASN A 57 -7.59 -9.85 -5.14
CA ASN A 57 -8.35 -10.03 -6.38
C ASN A 57 -7.46 -10.06 -7.63
N GLN A 58 -6.45 -9.19 -7.70
CA GLN A 58 -5.68 -8.91 -8.92
C GLN A 58 -4.21 -9.37 -8.84
N PHE A 59 -3.71 -9.68 -7.65
CA PHE A 59 -2.31 -10.01 -7.40
C PHE A 59 -2.16 -11.36 -6.67
N HIS A 60 -0.99 -11.99 -6.82
CA HIS A 60 -0.56 -13.18 -6.09
C HIS A 60 0.83 -12.95 -5.45
N ASN A 61 1.39 -13.99 -4.83
CA ASN A 61 2.70 -13.93 -4.15
C ASN A 61 2.80 -12.72 -3.19
N ILE A 62 1.77 -12.51 -2.37
CA ILE A 62 1.70 -11.37 -1.45
C ILE A 62 2.67 -11.61 -0.28
N GLN A 63 3.56 -10.64 -0.03
CA GLN A 63 4.57 -10.69 1.02
C GLN A 63 4.52 -9.44 1.87
N ARG A 64 4.61 -9.62 3.20
CA ARG A 64 4.61 -8.54 4.19
C ARG A 64 6.03 -8.25 4.66
N PHE A 65 6.35 -6.97 4.87
CA PHE A 65 7.65 -6.53 5.34
C PHE A 65 7.49 -5.63 6.56
N LYS A 66 8.32 -5.92 7.57
CA LYS A 66 8.43 -5.11 8.77
C LYS A 66 9.59 -4.14 8.66
N ASP A 67 9.43 -2.96 9.25
CA ASP A 67 10.53 -2.02 9.44
C ASP A 67 11.47 -2.46 10.59
N PHE A 68 12.52 -1.67 10.85
CA PHE A 68 13.47 -1.96 11.94
C PHE A 68 12.86 -1.90 13.34
N ASN A 69 11.69 -1.27 13.49
CA ASN A 69 10.93 -1.26 14.74
C ASN A 69 9.94 -2.43 14.82
N SER A 70 10.05 -3.41 13.92
CA SER A 70 9.20 -4.60 13.84
C SER A 70 7.71 -4.30 13.57
N GLN A 71 7.41 -3.14 12.98
CA GLN A 71 6.06 -2.77 12.57
C GLN A 71 5.84 -3.10 11.10
N ASP A 72 4.65 -3.58 10.75
CA ASP A 72 4.27 -3.80 9.36
C ASP A 72 4.32 -2.46 8.60
N ARG A 73 5.09 -2.42 7.52
CA ARG A 73 5.41 -1.17 6.83
C ARG A 73 5.23 -1.26 5.32
N ALA A 74 5.50 -2.41 4.73
CA ALA A 74 5.38 -2.57 3.29
C ALA A 74 4.79 -3.91 2.89
N ILE A 75 4.14 -3.93 1.73
CA ILE A 75 3.58 -5.13 1.12
C ILE A 75 4.00 -5.20 -0.35
N LEU A 76 4.53 -6.35 -0.75
CA LEU A 76 4.88 -6.66 -2.13
C LEU A 76 3.87 -7.66 -2.69
N ALA A 77 3.39 -7.44 -3.91
CA ALA A 77 2.52 -8.37 -4.59
C ALA A 77 2.86 -8.42 -6.09
N GLN A 78 2.70 -9.59 -6.70
CA GLN A 78 2.96 -9.80 -8.13
C GLN A 78 1.65 -9.85 -8.90
N ILE A 79 1.60 -9.27 -10.09
CA ILE A 79 0.41 -9.31 -10.93
C ILE A 79 0.05 -10.76 -11.31
N LYS A 80 -1.24 -11.09 -11.31
CA LYS A 80 -1.76 -12.38 -11.79
C LYS A 80 -1.69 -12.53 -13.30
#